data_AF-A0A9Q1VZF9-F1
#
_entry.id   AF-A0A9Q1VZF9-F1
#
_cell.length_a   1.000
_cell.length_b   1.000
_cell.length_c   1.000
_cell.angle_alpha   90.00
_cell.angle_beta   90.00
_cell.angle_gamma   90.00
#
_symmetry.space_group_name_H-M   'P 1'
#
loop_
_entity.id
_entity.type
_entity.pdbx_description
1 polymer ?
#
loop_
_entity_poly.entity_id
_entity_poly.type
_entity_poly.pdbx_seq_one_letter_code
_entity_poly.pdbx_strand_id
1 'polypeptide(L)'
;MKVIAVTGYKPFELGIFKNDHPGVGCIKKALHRKLTTFVEDGLEWVIISGQLGVELWAAEVVFEIQVEYPDLKLAVFTPFLEQEENWKEDNREYYEFILSQADHVDSITKRKYESPEQFKLKNQFFIEKSDALLAVYDEEKPGSPKYIVETAKKKGEIENYHSYFILFSELQDIIEEEQWNNAE
;
A
#
# COMPACT_ATOMS: atom_id res chain seq x y z
N MET A 1 6.28 -16.67 -1.46
CA MET A 1 5.82 -15.57 -2.34
C MET A 1 6.93 -14.54 -2.34
N LYS A 2 7.41 -14.03 -3.48
CA LYS A 2 8.59 -13.14 -3.52
C LYS A 2 8.23 -11.66 -3.68
N VAL A 3 7.17 -11.34 -4.43
CA VAL A 3 6.77 -9.95 -4.71
C VAL A 3 5.30 -9.75 -4.34
N ILE A 4 5.00 -8.76 -3.50
CA ILE A 4 3.62 -8.41 -3.13
C ILE A 4 3.30 -6.96 -3.53
N ALA A 5 2.17 -6.76 -4.19
CA ALA A 5 1.61 -5.43 -4.41
C ALA A 5 0.82 -5.00 -3.17
N VAL A 6 1.06 -3.78 -2.68
CA VAL A 6 0.28 -3.21 -1.57
C VAL A 6 -0.53 -2.01 -2.06
N THR A 7 -1.78 -1.94 -1.64
CA THR A 7 -2.69 -0.83 -1.96
C THR A 7 -3.70 -0.61 -0.84
N GLY A 8 -4.49 0.45 -0.93
CA GLY A 8 -5.59 0.70 0.00
C GLY A 8 -6.12 2.11 -0.12
N TYR A 9 -7.02 2.46 0.79
CA TYR A 9 -7.72 3.74 0.75
C TYR A 9 -6.77 4.96 0.82
N LYS A 10 -7.19 6.02 0.14
CA LYS A 10 -6.62 7.37 0.32
C LYS A 10 -7.07 7.96 1.66
N PRO A 11 -6.34 8.94 2.23
CA PRO A 11 -6.64 9.48 3.56
C PRO A 11 -8.08 9.99 3.69
N PHE A 12 -8.59 10.72 2.69
CA PHE A 12 -9.95 11.26 2.71
C PHE A 12 -11.05 10.19 2.68
N GLU A 13 -10.78 8.99 2.12
CA GLU A 13 -11.75 7.88 2.09
C GLU A 13 -11.93 7.24 3.47
N LEU A 14 -10.90 7.37 4.31
CA LEU A 14 -10.87 6.95 5.71
C LEU A 14 -11.23 8.07 6.69
N GLY A 15 -11.45 9.31 6.21
CA GLY A 15 -11.64 10.47 7.08
C GLY A 15 -10.39 10.88 7.85
N ILE A 16 -9.20 10.47 7.37
CA ILE A 16 -7.90 10.78 7.97
C ILE A 16 -7.30 11.97 7.21
N PHE A 17 -7.01 13.06 7.93
CA PHE A 17 -6.49 14.29 7.32
C PHE A 17 -5.06 14.65 7.76
N LYS A 18 -4.50 13.88 8.68
CA LYS A 18 -3.14 14.04 9.21
C LYS A 18 -2.51 12.67 9.47
N ASN A 19 -1.19 12.58 9.31
CA ASN A 19 -0.44 11.35 9.54
C ASN A 19 -0.31 10.97 11.03
N ASP A 20 -0.51 11.93 11.95
CA ASP A 20 -0.53 11.70 13.40
C ASP A 20 -1.87 11.15 13.92
N HIS A 21 -2.84 10.90 13.03
CA HIS A 21 -4.14 10.39 13.41
C HIS A 21 -4.03 8.96 13.96
N PRO A 22 -4.68 8.61 15.10
CA PRO A 22 -4.57 7.27 15.71
C PRO A 22 -4.91 6.12 14.76
N GLY A 23 -5.87 6.34 13.86
CA GLY A 23 -6.24 5.37 12.82
C GLY A 23 -5.08 4.99 11.86
N VAL A 24 -4.10 5.87 11.65
CA VAL A 24 -2.89 5.56 10.88
C VAL A 24 -2.05 4.53 11.63
N GLY A 25 -1.86 4.70 12.94
CA GLY A 25 -1.14 3.75 13.78
C GLY A 25 -1.75 2.35 13.73
N CYS A 26 -3.08 2.25 13.84
CA CYS A 26 -3.79 0.98 13.69
C CYS A 26 -3.55 0.33 12.31
N ILE A 27 -3.66 1.09 11.23
CA ILE A 27 -3.42 0.58 9.87
C ILE A 27 -1.97 0.12 9.70
N LYS A 28 -0.99 0.89 10.18
CA LYS A 28 0.43 0.51 10.14
C LYS A 28 0.68 -0.77 10.93
N LYS A 29 0.06 -0.95 12.10
CA LYS A 29 0.16 -2.18 12.90
C LYS A 29 -0.44 -3.40 12.19
N ALA A 30 -1.59 -3.24 11.54
CA ALA A 30 -2.20 -4.30 10.74
C ALA A 30 -1.31 -4.70 9.55
N LEU A 31 -0.79 -3.70 8.82
CA LEU A 31 0.16 -3.91 7.74
C LEU A 31 1.42 -4.60 8.23
N HIS A 32 1.98 -4.17 9.35
CA HIS A 32 3.18 -4.75 9.95
C HIS A 32 2.95 -6.22 10.27
N ARG A 33 1.85 -6.57 10.95
CA ARG A 33 1.50 -7.98 11.26
C ARG A 33 1.48 -8.84 10.00
N LYS A 34 0.79 -8.40 8.93
CA LYS A 34 0.70 -9.19 7.67
C LYS A 34 2.04 -9.26 6.94
N LEU A 35 2.74 -8.14 6.79
CA LEU A 35 3.99 -8.06 6.04
C LEU A 35 5.10 -8.86 6.74
N THR A 36 5.22 -8.81 8.07
CA THR A 36 6.19 -9.63 8.80
C THR A 36 5.96 -11.12 8.55
N THR A 37 4.71 -11.60 8.63
CA THR A 37 4.40 -13.01 8.29
C THR A 37 4.82 -13.35 6.85
N PHE A 38 4.55 -12.47 5.89
CA PHE A 38 4.96 -12.72 4.51
C PHE A 38 6.48 -12.74 4.32
N VAL A 39 7.22 -11.91 5.06
CA VAL A 39 8.69 -11.90 5.07
C VAL A 39 9.25 -13.19 5.65
N GLU A 40 8.69 -13.68 6.75
CA GLU A 40 9.02 -14.99 7.34
C GLU A 40 8.76 -16.13 6.34
N ASP A 41 7.75 -15.98 5.47
CA ASP A 41 7.39 -16.89 4.37
C ASP A 41 8.17 -16.61 3.05
N GLY A 42 9.18 -15.75 3.08
CA GLY A 42 10.12 -15.50 1.98
C GLY A 42 9.75 -14.36 1.03
N LEU A 43 8.98 -13.36 1.49
CA LEU A 43 8.76 -12.11 0.76
C LEU A 43 10.06 -11.31 0.62
N GLU A 44 10.37 -10.86 -0.59
CA GLU A 44 11.56 -10.09 -0.91
C GLU A 44 11.23 -8.64 -1.31
N TRP A 45 10.10 -8.41 -1.97
CA TRP A 45 9.74 -7.09 -2.51
C TRP A 45 8.29 -6.70 -2.20
N VAL A 46 8.12 -5.51 -1.64
CA VAL A 46 6.85 -4.79 -1.61
C VAL A 46 6.83 -3.76 -2.74
N ILE A 47 5.77 -3.77 -3.55
CA ILE A 47 5.59 -2.79 -4.63
C ILE A 47 4.38 -1.88 -4.34
N ILE A 48 4.58 -0.57 -4.44
CA ILE A 48 3.53 0.45 -4.29
C ILE A 48 3.58 1.46 -5.44
N SER A 49 2.48 2.17 -5.69
CA SER A 49 2.42 3.21 -6.72
C SER A 49 2.75 4.61 -6.22
N GLY A 50 2.94 4.75 -4.90
CA GLY A 50 3.22 6.01 -4.25
C GLY A 50 1.96 6.84 -3.97
N GLN A 51 0.79 6.21 -3.93
CA GLN A 51 -0.46 6.90 -3.63
C GLN A 51 -0.50 7.35 -2.16
N LEU A 52 -0.90 8.60 -1.89
CA LEU A 52 -1.17 9.06 -0.52
C LEU A 52 -2.13 8.11 0.22
N GLY A 53 -1.88 7.90 1.52
CA GLY A 53 -2.66 7.00 2.36
C GLY A 53 -1.96 5.67 2.56
N VAL A 54 -2.71 4.58 2.43
CA VAL A 54 -2.25 3.23 2.79
C VAL A 54 -0.94 2.84 2.11
N GLU A 55 -0.71 3.20 0.84
CA GLU A 55 0.53 2.83 0.15
C GLU A 55 1.77 3.49 0.79
N LEU A 56 1.71 4.77 1.15
CA LEU A 56 2.83 5.44 1.83
C LEU A 56 2.97 4.97 3.29
N TRP A 57 1.87 4.71 3.99
CA TRP A 57 1.94 4.12 5.34
C TRP A 57 2.56 2.72 5.32
N ALA A 58 2.28 1.93 4.27
CA ALA A 58 2.92 0.64 4.06
C ALA A 58 4.43 0.78 3.76
N ALA A 59 4.85 1.81 3.03
CA ALA A 59 6.28 2.07 2.83
C ALA A 59 7.02 2.32 4.15
N GLU A 60 6.46 3.13 5.05
CA GLU A 60 7.05 3.33 6.38
C GLU A 60 7.13 2.02 7.17
N VAL A 61 6.09 1.19 7.11
CA VAL A 61 6.11 -0.15 7.74
C VAL A 61 7.19 -1.04 7.13
N VAL A 62 7.43 -0.97 5.82
CA VAL A 62 8.52 -1.71 5.18
C VAL A 62 9.87 -1.23 5.71
N PHE A 63 10.08 0.07 5.87
CA PHE A 63 11.31 0.62 6.46
C PHE A 63 11.53 0.17 7.90
N GLU A 64 10.46 0.07 8.69
CA GLU A 64 10.50 -0.47 10.05
C GLU A 64 10.91 -1.95 10.04
N ILE A 65 10.31 -2.77 9.18
CA ILE A 65 10.60 -4.20 9.06
C ILE A 65 12.03 -4.45 8.54
N GLN A 66 12.55 -3.59 7.66
CA GLN A 66 13.91 -3.69 7.12
C GLN A 66 15.01 -3.65 8.19
N VAL A 67 14.73 -3.11 9.39
CA VAL A 67 15.66 -3.12 10.52
C VAL A 67 15.98 -4.54 10.97
N GLU A 68 14.98 -5.43 10.97
CA GLU A 68 15.12 -6.84 11.37
C GLU A 68 15.33 -7.75 10.15
N TYR A 69 14.77 -7.38 9.00
CA TYR A 69 14.79 -8.14 7.75
C TYR A 69 15.39 -7.32 6.60
N PRO A 70 16.72 -7.14 6.55
CA PRO A 70 17.38 -6.23 5.60
C PRO A 70 17.31 -6.67 4.12
N ASP A 71 16.89 -7.91 3.86
CA ASP A 71 16.68 -8.42 2.50
C ASP A 71 15.33 -7.98 1.89
N LEU A 72 14.38 -7.53 2.72
CA LEU A 72 13.11 -6.95 2.27
C LEU A 72 13.38 -5.62 1.57
N LYS A 73 12.73 -5.39 0.43
CA LYS A 73 12.90 -4.17 -0.38
C LYS A 73 11.59 -3.51 -0.74
N LEU A 74 11.63 -2.19 -0.88
CA LEU A 74 10.52 -1.38 -1.37
C LEU A 74 10.80 -0.91 -2.81
N ALA A 75 9.88 -1.18 -3.73
CA ALA A 75 9.86 -0.55 -5.04
C ALA A 75 8.64 0.34 -5.22
N VAL A 76 8.87 1.58 -5.68
CA VAL A 76 7.81 2.54 -6.02
C VAL A 76 7.70 2.68 -7.53
N PHE A 77 6.58 2.22 -8.08
CA PHE A 77 6.29 2.33 -9.51
C PHE A 77 5.16 3.32 -9.76
N THR A 78 5.52 4.58 -10.05
CA THR A 78 4.53 5.63 -10.27
C THR A 78 3.80 5.39 -11.61
N PRO A 79 2.50 5.73 -11.71
CA PRO A 79 1.77 5.58 -12.99
C PRO A 79 2.34 6.49 -14.09
N PHE A 80 2.85 7.67 -13.72
CA PHE A 80 3.37 8.72 -14.58
C PHE A 80 4.35 9.61 -13.82
N LEU A 81 5.05 10.50 -14.54
CA LEU A 81 5.98 11.47 -13.96
C LEU A 81 5.26 12.55 -13.15
N GLU A 82 5.88 13.01 -12.07
CA GLU A 82 5.44 14.16 -11.26
C GLU A 82 4.00 14.01 -10.75
N GLN A 83 3.65 12.83 -10.20
CA GLN A 83 2.27 12.55 -9.74
C GLN A 83 1.81 13.44 -8.58
N GLU A 84 2.80 13.97 -7.85
CA GLU A 84 2.68 14.83 -6.69
C GLU A 84 2.62 16.33 -7.03
N GLU A 85 2.74 16.72 -8.32
CA GLU A 85 2.94 18.13 -8.74
C GLU A 85 1.87 19.10 -8.19
N ASN A 86 0.66 18.61 -7.94
CA ASN A 86 -0.48 19.39 -7.46
C ASN A 86 -0.84 19.12 -5.98
N TRP A 87 0.00 18.40 -5.24
CA TRP A 87 -0.25 18.11 -3.82
C TRP A 87 0.17 19.30 -2.94
N LYS A 88 -0.36 19.34 -1.72
CA LYS A 88 0.08 20.29 -0.70
C LYS A 88 1.53 19.99 -0.30
N GLU A 89 2.26 21.01 0.14
CA GLU A 89 3.67 20.90 0.52
C GLU A 89 3.94 19.71 1.45
N ASP A 90 3.24 19.64 2.59
CA ASP A 90 3.41 18.55 3.57
C ASP A 90 3.24 17.15 2.95
N ASN A 91 2.32 17.00 1.99
CA ASN A 91 2.09 15.72 1.31
C ASN A 91 3.19 15.41 0.30
N ARG A 92 3.73 16.45 -0.37
CA ARG A 92 4.84 16.32 -1.30
C ARG A 92 6.13 15.98 -0.55
N GLU A 93 6.44 16.67 0.54
CA GLU A 93 7.59 16.39 1.40
C GLU A 93 7.53 14.96 1.95
N TYR A 94 6.36 14.53 2.44
CA TYR A 94 6.17 13.16 2.92
C TYR A 94 6.40 12.12 1.81
N TYR A 95 5.85 12.35 0.62
CA TYR A 95 6.03 11.46 -0.52
C TYR A 95 7.49 11.41 -1.01
N GLU A 96 8.15 12.55 -1.14
CA GLU A 96 9.56 12.65 -1.53
C GLU A 96 10.48 11.97 -0.51
N PHE A 97 10.17 12.08 0.78
CA PHE A 97 10.85 11.32 1.83
C PHE A 97 10.74 9.81 1.60
N ILE A 98 9.54 9.28 1.33
CA ILE A 98 9.34 7.86 1.02
C ILE A 98 10.16 7.46 -0.22
N LEU A 99 10.10 8.24 -1.30
CA LEU A 99 10.86 7.94 -2.51
C LEU A 99 12.37 7.90 -2.26
N SER A 100 12.88 8.79 -1.40
CA SER A 100 14.31 8.88 -1.09
C SER A 100 14.87 7.65 -0.38
N GLN A 101 14.00 6.88 0.30
CA GLN A 101 14.37 5.67 1.06
C GLN A 101 14.06 4.38 0.30
N ALA A 102 13.28 4.44 -0.78
CA ALA A 102 12.91 3.25 -1.54
C ALA A 102 14.12 2.64 -2.29
N ASP A 103 14.22 1.31 -2.29
CA ASP A 103 15.28 0.57 -2.99
C ASP A 103 15.20 0.72 -4.51
N HIS A 104 14.01 0.98 -5.04
CA HIS A 104 13.79 1.24 -6.45
C HIS A 104 12.65 2.23 -6.66
N VAL A 105 12.85 3.20 -7.55
CA VAL A 105 11.81 4.13 -7.97
C VAL A 105 11.83 4.21 -9.49
N ASP A 106 10.68 3.99 -10.11
CA ASP A 106 10.53 4.21 -11.54
C ASP A 106 9.09 4.60 -11.94
N SER A 107 8.92 5.21 -13.10
CA SER A 107 7.59 5.53 -13.65
C SER A 107 7.21 4.59 -14.79
N ILE A 108 6.03 3.98 -14.70
CA ILE A 108 5.50 3.04 -15.72
C ILE A 108 5.35 3.75 -17.06
N THR A 109 4.85 4.97 -17.06
CA THR A 109 4.85 5.84 -18.24
C THR A 109 5.83 6.98 -18.06
N LYS A 110 6.75 7.16 -19.02
CA LYS A 110 7.81 8.20 -19.01
C LYS A 110 7.29 9.57 -19.48
N ARG A 111 6.11 9.95 -19.00
CA ARG A 111 5.41 11.19 -19.33
C ARG A 111 4.52 11.60 -18.17
N LYS A 112 4.10 12.86 -18.12
CA LYS A 112 3.16 13.38 -17.12
C LYS A 112 1.76 12.75 -17.27
N TYR A 113 0.85 13.10 -16.37
CA TYR A 113 -0.54 12.70 -16.49
C TYR A 113 -1.17 13.19 -17.81
N GLU A 114 -1.75 12.27 -18.56
CA GLU A 114 -2.45 12.53 -19.82
C GLU A 114 -3.87 11.99 -19.78
N SER A 115 -4.08 10.79 -19.21
CA SER A 115 -5.39 10.16 -19.22
C SER A 115 -5.54 9.08 -18.13
N PRO A 116 -6.79 8.69 -17.81
CA PRO A 116 -7.07 7.58 -16.89
C PRO A 116 -6.46 6.23 -17.32
N GLU A 117 -6.02 6.09 -18.57
CA GLU A 117 -5.36 4.88 -19.07
C GLU A 117 -4.07 4.57 -18.30
N GLN A 118 -3.33 5.59 -17.87
CA GLN A 118 -2.09 5.40 -17.10
C GLN A 118 -2.35 4.70 -15.76
N PHE A 119 -3.48 4.99 -15.10
CA PHE A 119 -3.88 4.27 -13.88
C PHE A 119 -4.28 2.81 -14.16
N LYS A 120 -4.92 2.54 -15.31
CA LYS A 120 -5.25 1.17 -15.73
C LYS A 120 -4.00 0.36 -16.04
N LEU A 121 -3.05 0.93 -16.78
CA LEU A 121 -1.75 0.33 -17.06
C LEU A 121 -0.98 0.05 -15.77
N LYS A 122 -1.02 0.98 -14.82
CA LYS A 122 -0.44 0.76 -13.49
C LYS A 122 -1.07 -0.43 -12.77
N ASN A 123 -2.40 -0.51 -12.71
CA ASN A 123 -3.07 -1.65 -12.07
C ASN A 123 -2.67 -2.97 -12.74
N GLN A 124 -2.69 -3.02 -14.08
CA GLN A 124 -2.29 -4.20 -14.83
C GLN A 124 -0.83 -4.59 -14.54
N PHE A 125 0.09 -3.64 -14.60
CA PHE A 125 1.50 -3.86 -14.30
C PHE A 125 1.71 -4.45 -12.90
N PHE A 126 1.05 -3.91 -11.88
CA PHE A 126 1.19 -4.38 -10.50
C PHE A 126 0.75 -5.83 -10.37
N ILE A 127 -0.42 -6.16 -10.93
CA ILE A 127 -0.98 -7.51 -10.87
C ILE A 127 -0.15 -8.49 -11.73
N GLU A 128 0.45 -8.05 -12.83
CA GLU A 128 1.35 -8.86 -13.66
C GLU A 128 2.73 -9.10 -13.02
N LYS A 129 3.24 -8.13 -12.24
CA LYS A 129 4.60 -8.15 -11.66
C LYS A 129 4.68 -8.58 -10.21
N SER A 130 3.55 -8.82 -9.56
CA SER A 130 3.50 -9.38 -8.22
C SER A 130 2.92 -10.79 -8.22
N ASP A 131 3.17 -11.50 -7.14
CA ASP A 131 2.66 -12.84 -6.88
C ASP A 131 1.30 -12.79 -6.13
N ALA A 132 1.04 -11.70 -5.40
CA ALA A 132 -0.21 -11.45 -4.69
C ALA A 132 -0.45 -9.95 -4.45
N LEU A 133 -1.70 -9.62 -4.10
CA LEU A 133 -2.14 -8.30 -3.66
C LEU A 133 -2.43 -8.32 -2.16
N LEU A 134 -1.95 -7.33 -1.40
CA LEU A 134 -2.44 -6.97 -0.07
C LEU A 134 -3.17 -5.63 -0.15
N ALA A 135 -4.42 -5.60 0.26
CA ALA A 135 -5.25 -4.40 0.21
C ALA A 135 -5.88 -4.08 1.57
N VAL A 136 -5.69 -2.86 2.07
CA VAL A 136 -6.56 -2.31 3.13
C VAL A 136 -7.83 -1.83 2.44
N TYR A 137 -8.84 -2.69 2.40
CA TYR A 137 -10.03 -2.51 1.59
C TYR A 137 -11.19 -3.36 2.08
N ASP A 138 -12.37 -2.75 2.13
CA ASP A 138 -13.64 -3.38 2.47
C ASP A 138 -14.62 -3.25 1.29
N GLU A 139 -15.23 -4.36 0.87
CA GLU A 139 -16.18 -4.39 -0.24
C GLU A 139 -17.48 -3.65 0.07
N GLU A 140 -17.87 -3.58 1.35
CA GLU A 140 -19.07 -2.85 1.78
C GLU A 140 -18.90 -1.34 1.68
N LYS A 141 -17.66 -0.85 1.72
CA LYS A 141 -17.30 0.56 1.53
C LYS A 141 -16.37 0.70 0.32
N PRO A 142 -16.92 0.65 -0.91
CA PRO A 142 -16.11 0.76 -2.10
C PRO A 142 -15.37 2.10 -2.14
N GLY A 143 -14.17 2.08 -2.70
CA GLY A 143 -13.31 3.24 -2.83
C GLY A 143 -12.33 3.05 -3.97
N SER A 144 -11.31 3.90 -4.02
CA SER A 144 -10.26 3.86 -5.04
C SER A 144 -9.54 2.50 -5.17
N PRO A 145 -9.36 1.67 -4.12
CA PRO A 145 -8.73 0.35 -4.27
C PRO A 145 -9.56 -0.65 -5.10
N LYS A 146 -10.87 -0.42 -5.25
CA LYS A 146 -11.78 -1.31 -5.99
C LYS A 146 -11.23 -1.70 -7.36
N TYR A 147 -10.67 -0.74 -8.10
CA TYR A 147 -10.20 -0.97 -9.48
C TYR A 147 -9.03 -1.96 -9.58
N ILE A 148 -8.07 -1.90 -8.65
CA ILE A 148 -6.94 -2.84 -8.65
C ILE A 148 -7.37 -4.19 -8.06
N VAL A 149 -8.26 -4.21 -7.07
CA VAL A 149 -8.86 -5.43 -6.52
C VAL A 149 -9.65 -6.19 -7.60
N GLU A 150 -10.45 -5.51 -8.41
CA GLU A 150 -11.15 -6.13 -9.55
C GLU A 150 -10.16 -6.69 -10.59
N THR A 151 -9.02 -6.03 -10.80
CA THR A 151 -7.96 -6.52 -11.70
C THR A 151 -7.31 -7.78 -11.14
N ALA A 152 -7.01 -7.80 -9.84
CA ALA A 152 -6.47 -8.95 -9.12
C ALA A 152 -7.41 -10.16 -9.14
N LYS A 153 -8.70 -9.93 -8.87
CA LYS A 153 -9.73 -10.99 -8.90
C LYS A 153 -9.82 -11.65 -10.27
N LYS A 154 -9.84 -10.86 -11.34
CA LYS A 154 -9.83 -11.40 -12.72
C LYS A 154 -8.60 -12.25 -13.01
N LYS A 155 -7.42 -11.87 -12.51
CA LYS A 155 -6.22 -12.72 -12.61
C LYS A 155 -6.38 -13.99 -11.79
N GLY A 156 -6.91 -13.91 -10.57
CA GLY A 156 -7.19 -15.05 -9.70
C GLY A 156 -8.20 -16.07 -10.26
N GLU A 157 -9.08 -15.66 -11.18
CA GLU A 157 -10.00 -16.59 -11.88
C GLU A 157 -9.30 -17.46 -12.93
N ILE A 158 -8.14 -17.01 -13.44
CA ILE A 158 -7.43 -17.64 -14.57
C ILE A 158 -6.11 -18.26 -14.09
N GLU A 159 -5.46 -17.65 -13.11
CA GLU A 159 -4.16 -18.00 -12.56
C GLU A 159 -4.22 -18.07 -11.02
N ASN A 160 -3.22 -18.67 -10.40
CA ASN A 160 -3.14 -18.82 -8.94
C ASN A 160 -2.70 -17.51 -8.24
N TYR A 161 -3.42 -16.41 -8.46
CA TYR A 161 -3.13 -15.09 -7.90
C TYR A 161 -4.00 -14.81 -6.67
N HIS A 162 -3.38 -14.60 -5.51
CA HIS A 162 -4.07 -14.41 -4.25
C HIS A 162 -4.25 -12.92 -3.90
N SER A 163 -5.37 -12.59 -3.27
CA SER A 163 -5.62 -11.26 -2.70
C SER A 163 -5.89 -11.38 -1.21
N TYR A 164 -5.09 -10.69 -0.41
CA TYR A 164 -5.23 -10.56 1.04
C TYR A 164 -5.87 -9.22 1.36
N PHE A 165 -6.78 -9.22 2.32
CA PHE A 165 -7.48 -8.02 2.75
C PHE A 165 -7.18 -7.74 4.22
N ILE A 166 -7.06 -6.46 4.55
CA ILE A 166 -7.17 -5.94 5.91
C ILE A 166 -8.50 -5.20 5.95
N LEU A 167 -9.49 -5.81 6.62
CA LEU A 167 -10.86 -5.30 6.71
C LEU A 167 -11.01 -4.27 7.84
N PHE A 168 -12.11 -3.52 7.84
CA PHE A 168 -12.37 -2.59 8.95
C PHE A 168 -12.62 -3.31 10.28
N SER A 169 -13.16 -4.53 10.26
CA SER A 169 -13.29 -5.36 11.46
C SER A 169 -11.92 -5.68 12.07
N GLU A 170 -10.94 -6.08 11.25
CA GLU A 170 -9.57 -6.33 11.73
C GLU A 170 -8.92 -5.07 12.33
N LEU A 171 -9.19 -3.89 11.76
CA LEU A 171 -8.71 -2.63 12.32
C LEU A 171 -9.41 -2.27 13.64
N GLN A 172 -10.70 -2.58 13.77
CA GLN A 172 -11.45 -2.36 15.00
C GLN A 172 -10.92 -3.26 16.13
N ASP A 173 -10.65 -4.53 15.85
CA ASP A 173 -10.07 -5.47 16.82
C ASP A 173 -8.73 -4.95 17.37
N ILE A 174 -7.87 -4.41 16.49
CA ILE A 174 -6.57 -3.84 16.89
C ILE A 174 -6.76 -2.61 17.81
N ILE A 175 -7.75 -1.76 17.52
CA ILE A 175 -8.05 -0.58 18.36
C ILE A 175 -8.53 -1.03 19.75
N GLU A 176 -9.38 -2.04 19.81
CA GLU A 176 -9.90 -2.58 21.08
C GLU A 176 -8.78 -3.23 21.92
N GLU A 177 -7.89 -4.00 21.29
CA GLU A 177 -6.69 -4.55 21.93
C GLU A 177 -5.82 -3.44 22.57
N GLU A 178 -5.63 -2.32 21.87
CA GLU A 178 -4.82 -1.19 22.38
C GLU A 178 -5.50 -0.45 23.52
N GLN A 179 -6.82 -0.26 23.46
CA GLN A 179 -7.56 0.35 24.55
C GLN A 179 -7.51 -0.50 25.81
N TRP A 180 -7.59 -1.84 25.67
CA TRP A 180 -7.45 -2.76 26.78
C TRP A 180 -6.04 -2.69 27.41
N ASN A 181 -5.00 -2.78 26.58
CA ASN A 181 -3.61 -2.78 27.07
C ASN A 181 -3.18 -1.45 27.72
N ASN A 182 -3.78 -0.33 27.31
CA ASN A 182 -3.52 0.98 27.92
C ASN A 182 -4.32 1.23 29.21
N ALA A 183 -5.28 0.36 29.54
CA ALA A 183 -6.09 0.44 30.75
C ALA A 183 -5.52 -0.38 31.92
N GLU A 184 -4.50 -1.21 31.68
CA GLU A 184 -3.73 -1.99 32.67
C GLU A 184 -2.45 -1.28 33.10
#